data_AF-A0AB37X1S6-F1
#
_entry.id   AF-A0AB37X1S6-F1
#
_cell.length_a   1.000
_cell.length_b   1.000
_cell.length_c   1.000
_cell.angle_alpha   90.00
_cell.angle_beta   90.00
_cell.angle_gamma   90.00
#
_symmetry.space_group_name_H-M   'P 1'
#
loop_
_entity.id
_entity.type
_entity.pdbx_description
1 polymer ?
#
loop_
_entity_poly.entity_id
_entity_poly.type
_entity_poly.pdbx_seq_one_letter_code
_entity_poly.pdbx_strand_id
1 'polypeptide(L)'
;MVTGSPSQAQDLARTWVNGTLLALRRSCALDPTRCYSEPLVRAMLAPGTVKLERILAKPPYRLSAHRSRIGNRYRERLDAYKREHGRVDDRIRDRVWDETLADYVEEKMASGASMGGGLYYSNGQDANPRHAHVRRAMEQGLPVPVRRNPDGSVFNGRADYERILADFRSQLHQHSLEADRASFGFDPAADEGRVDTSGVDLVKVFQQAARQGHDLNVLADTLHLDDAMRQRVMAAACT
;
A
#
# COMPACT_ATOMS: atom_id res chain seq x y z
N MET A 1 24.17 5.94 -0.83
CA MET A 1 23.99 4.74 -1.68
C MET A 1 23.70 3.56 -0.76
N VAL A 2 22.49 3.01 -0.80
CA VAL A 2 22.17 1.74 -0.13
C VAL A 2 21.37 0.94 -1.16
N THR A 3 22.02 -0.07 -1.71
CA THR A 3 21.47 -1.06 -2.64
C THR A 3 20.64 -2.06 -1.84
N GLY A 4 19.32 -1.98 -1.95
CA GLY A 4 18.40 -2.97 -1.38
C GLY A 4 18.18 -4.12 -2.35
N SER A 5 18.91 -5.22 -2.24
CA SER A 5 18.69 -6.40 -3.10
C SER A 5 17.35 -7.09 -2.77
N PRO A 6 16.72 -7.85 -3.69
CA PRO A 6 15.49 -8.61 -3.44
C PRO A 6 15.57 -9.51 -2.20
N SER A 7 16.75 -10.09 -1.93
CA SER A 7 17.00 -10.87 -0.72
C SER A 7 16.83 -10.05 0.57
N GLN A 8 17.25 -8.79 0.59
CA GLN A 8 17.13 -7.93 1.77
C GLN A 8 15.67 -7.51 2.01
N ALA A 9 14.89 -7.26 0.96
CA ALA A 9 13.47 -6.97 1.07
C ALA A 9 12.69 -8.20 1.58
N GLN A 10 13.02 -9.39 1.08
CA GLN A 10 12.47 -10.65 1.55
C GLN A 10 12.85 -10.93 3.01
N ASP A 11 14.11 -10.66 3.39
CA ASP A 11 14.58 -10.82 4.78
C ASP A 11 13.88 -9.85 5.72
N LEU A 12 13.65 -8.60 5.31
CA LEU A 12 12.89 -7.61 6.07
C LEU A 12 11.43 -8.03 6.25
N ALA A 13 10.77 -8.48 5.18
CA ALA A 13 9.40 -8.98 5.24
C ALA A 13 9.29 -10.21 6.14
N ARG A 14 10.22 -11.17 6.00
CA ARG A 14 10.29 -12.38 6.83
C ARG A 14 10.55 -12.03 8.30
N THR A 15 11.45 -11.11 8.56
CA THR A 15 11.74 -10.61 9.92
C THR A 15 10.52 -9.95 10.53
N TRP A 16 9.78 -9.14 9.76
CA TRP A 16 8.57 -8.48 10.23
C TRP A 16 7.43 -9.46 10.53
N VAL A 17 7.17 -10.41 9.63
CA VAL A 17 6.17 -11.47 9.83
C VAL A 17 6.54 -12.31 11.06
N ASN A 18 7.79 -12.76 11.16
CA ASN A 18 8.25 -13.54 12.30
C ASN A 18 8.14 -12.78 13.63
N GLY A 19 8.53 -11.51 13.65
CA GLY A 19 8.38 -10.64 14.83
C GLY A 19 6.93 -10.46 15.25
N THR A 20 6.03 -10.28 14.27
CA THR A 20 4.58 -10.12 14.50
C THR A 20 3.97 -11.41 15.05
N LEU A 21 4.30 -12.57 14.47
CA LEU A 21 3.83 -13.87 14.95
C LEU A 21 4.38 -14.21 16.34
N LEU A 22 5.65 -13.87 16.63
CA LEU A 22 6.24 -14.09 17.94
C LEU A 22 5.58 -13.23 19.02
N ALA A 23 5.30 -11.96 18.72
CA ALA A 23 4.55 -11.07 19.61
C ALA A 23 3.13 -11.58 19.88
N LEU A 24 2.46 -12.10 18.84
CA LEU A 24 1.12 -12.69 18.96
C LEU A 24 1.12 -13.92 19.86
N ARG A 25 2.09 -14.84 19.68
CA ARG A 25 2.27 -16.02 20.55
C ARG A 25 2.47 -15.62 22.01
N ARG A 26 3.31 -14.62 22.27
CA ARG A 26 3.53 -14.09 23.63
C ARG A 26 2.25 -13.49 24.22
N SER A 27 1.48 -12.75 23.44
CA SER A 27 0.20 -12.20 23.90
C SER A 27 -0.82 -13.28 24.27
N CYS A 28 -0.90 -14.36 23.49
CA CYS A 28 -1.79 -15.49 23.82
C CYS A 28 -1.29 -16.28 25.05
N ALA A 29 0.03 -16.39 25.23
CA ALA A 29 0.60 -17.06 26.40
C ALA A 29 0.37 -16.28 27.72
N LEU A 30 0.24 -14.95 27.64
CA LEU A 30 0.01 -14.07 28.79
C LEU A 30 -1.47 -13.86 29.12
N ASP A 31 -2.37 -14.27 28.24
CA ASP A 31 -3.81 -14.09 28.40
C ASP A 31 -4.52 -15.44 28.24
N PRO A 32 -4.95 -16.09 29.34
CA PRO A 32 -5.58 -17.40 29.29
C PRO A 32 -6.94 -17.41 28.56
N THR A 33 -7.49 -16.24 28.21
CA THR A 33 -8.72 -16.12 27.41
C THR A 33 -8.45 -16.13 25.89
N ARG A 34 -7.18 -16.10 25.46
CA ARG A 34 -6.79 -16.06 24.05
C ARG A 34 -6.17 -17.38 23.59
N CYS A 35 -6.60 -17.85 22.42
CA CYS A 35 -6.00 -19.01 21.75
C CYS A 35 -5.23 -18.58 20.51
N TYR A 36 -4.00 -19.06 20.36
CA TYR A 36 -3.23 -18.89 19.13
C TYR A 36 -3.79 -19.82 18.06
N SER A 37 -4.56 -19.28 17.11
CA SER A 37 -5.30 -20.05 16.10
C SER A 37 -5.06 -19.54 14.67
N GLU A 38 -5.30 -20.41 13.68
CA GLU A 38 -5.18 -20.04 12.26
C GLU A 38 -6.03 -18.82 11.87
N PRO A 39 -7.32 -18.69 12.29
CA PRO A 39 -8.10 -17.49 12.00
C PRO A 39 -7.50 -16.20 12.58
N LEU A 40 -6.92 -16.28 13.78
CA LEU A 40 -6.25 -15.14 14.42
C LEU A 40 -4.97 -14.74 13.68
N VAL A 41 -4.19 -15.73 13.22
CA VAL A 41 -3.01 -15.51 12.38
C VAL A 41 -3.39 -14.89 11.05
N ARG A 42 -4.42 -15.43 10.36
CA ARG A 42 -4.94 -14.88 9.11
C ARG A 42 -5.46 -13.45 9.28
N ALA A 43 -6.18 -13.15 10.36
CA ALA A 43 -6.66 -11.80 10.66
C ALA A 43 -5.50 -10.80 10.90
N MET A 44 -4.42 -11.24 11.55
CA MET A 44 -3.23 -10.39 11.75
C MET A 44 -2.36 -10.26 10.51
N LEU A 45 -2.38 -11.22 9.58
CA LEU A 45 -1.64 -11.16 8.33
C LEU A 45 -2.51 -10.71 7.14
N ALA A 46 -3.79 -10.41 7.36
CA ALA A 46 -4.72 -10.01 6.33
C ALA A 46 -4.25 -8.75 5.59
N PRO A 47 -4.59 -8.62 4.29
CA PRO A 47 -4.39 -7.38 3.55
C PRO A 47 -5.03 -6.20 4.31
N GLY A 48 -4.22 -5.23 4.75
CA GLY A 48 -4.67 -4.09 5.56
C GLY A 48 -4.12 -4.04 7.00
N THR A 49 -3.46 -5.10 7.49
CA THR A 49 -2.78 -5.02 8.80
C THR A 49 -1.62 -4.02 8.78
N VAL A 50 -0.95 -3.90 7.65
CA VAL A 50 -0.01 -2.80 7.37
C VAL A 50 -0.81 -1.61 6.87
N LYS A 51 -1.15 -0.69 7.79
CA LYS A 51 -1.77 0.58 7.42
C LYS A 51 -0.78 1.39 6.58
N LEU A 52 -1.08 1.59 5.31
CA LEU A 52 -0.31 2.41 4.36
C LEU A 52 0.10 3.75 4.97
N GLU A 53 -0.82 4.36 5.72
CA GLU A 53 -0.63 5.62 6.45
C GLU A 53 0.54 5.57 7.45
N ARG A 54 0.77 4.41 8.10
CA ARG A 54 1.89 4.23 9.04
C ARG A 54 3.23 4.16 8.32
N ILE A 55 3.28 3.60 7.11
CA ILE A 55 4.49 3.61 6.28
C ILE A 55 4.75 5.01 5.76
N LEU A 56 3.72 5.64 5.17
CA LEU A 56 3.84 6.96 4.58
C LEU A 56 4.18 8.05 5.61
N ALA A 57 3.82 7.87 6.89
CA ALA A 57 4.22 8.78 7.95
C ALA A 57 5.72 8.76 8.27
N LYS A 58 6.47 7.73 7.86
CA LYS A 58 7.91 7.63 8.09
C LYS A 58 8.70 8.29 6.95
N PRO A 59 9.99 8.64 7.18
CA PRO A 59 10.89 8.99 6.09
C PRO A 59 10.92 7.88 5.02
N PRO A 60 11.04 8.23 3.72
CA PRO A 60 11.23 9.58 3.18
C PRO A 60 9.93 10.40 3.02
N TYR A 61 8.76 9.77 3.06
CA TYR A 61 7.49 10.36 2.63
C TYR A 61 6.89 11.38 3.61
N ARG A 62 7.03 11.14 4.92
CA ARG A 62 6.57 12.06 6.00
C ARG A 62 5.12 12.56 5.83
N LEU A 63 4.25 11.74 5.24
CA LEU A 63 2.84 12.07 5.05
C LEU A 63 2.11 11.96 6.39
N SER A 64 1.62 13.09 6.91
CA SER A 64 0.93 13.09 8.19
C SER A 64 -0.34 12.24 8.16
N ALA A 65 -0.74 11.72 9.32
CA ALA A 65 -1.98 10.94 9.44
C ALA A 65 -3.21 11.75 9.02
N HIS A 66 -3.24 13.05 9.31
CA HIS A 66 -4.33 13.93 8.90
C HIS A 66 -4.40 14.09 7.38
N ARG A 67 -3.25 14.34 6.72
CA ARG A 67 -3.18 14.37 5.25
C ARG A 67 -3.61 13.04 4.63
N SER A 68 -3.22 11.91 5.23
CA SER A 68 -3.63 10.59 4.75
C SER A 68 -5.14 10.39 4.78
N ARG A 69 -5.79 10.76 5.89
CA ARG A 69 -7.25 10.67 6.05
C ARG A 69 -8.00 11.53 5.04
N ILE A 70 -7.57 12.79 4.87
CA ILE A 70 -8.14 13.70 3.87
C ILE A 70 -7.94 13.13 2.48
N GLY A 71 -6.74 12.63 2.18
CA GLY A 71 -6.41 12.01 0.91
C GLY A 71 -7.29 10.81 0.56
N ASN A 72 -7.64 9.97 1.54
CA ASN A 72 -8.58 8.86 1.31
C ASN A 72 -9.99 9.38 0.97
N ARG A 73 -10.52 10.34 1.75
CA ARG A 73 -11.82 10.99 1.46
C ARG A 73 -11.84 11.66 0.08
N TYR A 74 -10.75 12.36 -0.25
CA TYR A 74 -10.56 13.01 -1.56
C TYR A 74 -10.65 12.00 -2.69
N ARG A 75 -9.94 10.87 -2.58
CA ARG A 75 -9.97 9.80 -3.59
C ARG A 75 -11.37 9.19 -3.74
N GLU A 76 -12.05 8.91 -2.63
CA GLU A 76 -13.42 8.40 -2.65
C GLU A 76 -14.38 9.35 -3.37
N ARG A 77 -14.29 10.66 -3.07
CA ARG A 77 -15.08 11.70 -3.74
C ARG A 77 -14.72 11.84 -5.21
N LEU A 78 -13.43 11.80 -5.55
CA LEU A 78 -12.98 11.89 -6.94
C LEU A 78 -13.43 10.66 -7.75
N ASP A 79 -13.40 9.46 -7.17
CA ASP A 79 -13.87 8.25 -7.83
C ASP A 79 -15.41 8.23 -7.96
N ALA A 80 -16.15 8.83 -7.02
CA ALA A 80 -17.57 9.10 -7.21
C ALA A 80 -17.82 10.08 -8.38
N TYR A 81 -17.09 11.19 -8.41
CA TYR A 81 -17.18 12.19 -9.47
C TYR A 81 -16.87 11.58 -10.86
N LYS A 82 -15.83 10.74 -10.96
CA LYS A 82 -15.47 10.05 -12.20
C LYS A 82 -16.55 9.09 -12.68
N ARG A 83 -17.24 8.40 -11.77
CA ARG A 83 -18.35 7.50 -12.14
C ARG A 83 -19.53 8.26 -12.74
N GLU A 84 -19.76 9.49 -12.28
CA GLU A 84 -20.88 10.31 -12.73
C GLU A 84 -20.56 11.12 -14.00
N HIS A 85 -19.34 11.68 -14.09
CA HIS A 85 -18.97 12.66 -15.13
C HIS A 85 -17.87 12.18 -16.07
N GLY A 86 -17.26 11.02 -15.81
CA GLY A 86 -16.17 10.47 -16.61
C GLY A 86 -14.81 11.10 -16.29
N ARG A 87 -14.16 11.68 -17.30
CA ARG A 87 -12.77 12.16 -17.18
C ARG A 87 -12.68 13.41 -16.30
N VAL A 88 -11.66 13.46 -15.45
CA VAL A 88 -11.37 14.60 -14.56
C VAL A 88 -10.03 15.26 -14.91
N ASP A 89 -10.02 16.59 -14.98
CA ASP A 89 -8.83 17.40 -15.15
C ASP A 89 -8.26 17.90 -13.80
N ASP A 90 -7.14 18.61 -13.83
CA ASP A 90 -6.49 19.16 -12.63
C ASP A 90 -7.36 20.14 -11.86
N ARG A 91 -8.15 20.96 -12.56
CA ARG A 91 -9.01 21.96 -11.92
C ARG A 91 -10.10 21.30 -11.09
N ILE A 92 -10.72 20.24 -11.62
CA ILE A 92 -11.71 19.46 -10.88
C ILE A 92 -11.04 18.73 -9.71
N ARG A 93 -9.86 18.15 -9.92
CA ARG A 93 -9.10 17.50 -8.84
C ARG A 93 -8.77 18.47 -7.71
N ASP A 94 -8.28 19.67 -8.04
CA ASP A 94 -7.98 20.73 -7.07
C ASP A 94 -9.24 21.14 -6.31
N ARG A 95 -10.37 21.34 -7.01
CA ARG A 95 -11.66 21.66 -6.38
C ARG A 95 -12.11 20.58 -5.39
N VAL A 96 -12.12 19.32 -5.80
CA VAL A 96 -12.55 18.20 -4.93
C VAL A 96 -11.63 18.08 -3.72
N TRP A 97 -10.33 18.31 -3.89
CA TRP A 97 -9.38 18.35 -2.78
C TRP A 97 -9.71 19.47 -1.80
N ASP A 98 -9.91 20.70 -2.29
CA ASP A 98 -10.17 21.87 -1.45
C ASP A 98 -11.50 21.77 -0.70
N GLU A 99 -12.56 21.28 -1.36
CA GLU A 99 -13.85 21.00 -0.74
C GLU A 99 -13.72 19.92 0.34
N THR A 100 -12.99 18.83 0.07
CA THR A 100 -12.74 17.78 1.06
C THR A 100 -11.99 18.31 2.27
N LEU A 101 -11.03 19.21 2.04
CA LEU A 101 -10.23 19.80 3.08
C LEU A 101 -11.03 20.77 3.94
N ALA A 102 -11.89 21.59 3.31
CA ALA A 102 -12.78 22.51 4.00
C ALA A 102 -13.76 21.77 4.93
N ASP A 103 -14.42 20.72 4.43
CA ASP A 103 -15.34 19.90 5.24
C ASP A 103 -14.62 19.25 6.43
N TYR A 104 -13.39 18.77 6.21
CA TYR A 104 -12.58 18.19 7.26
C TYR A 104 -12.20 19.22 8.34
N VAL A 105 -11.86 20.46 7.93
CA VAL A 105 -11.54 21.56 8.85
C VAL A 105 -12.77 21.95 9.65
N GLU A 106 -13.94 22.06 9.03
CA GLU A 106 -15.20 22.35 9.69
C GLU A 106 -15.56 21.28 10.74
N GLU A 107 -15.47 20.00 10.38
CA GLU A 107 -15.69 18.86 11.29
C GLU A 107 -14.76 18.93 12.52
N LYS A 108 -13.49 19.30 12.31
CA LYS A 108 -12.51 19.43 13.40
C LYS A 108 -12.68 20.70 14.23
N MET A 109 -13.18 21.77 13.63
CA MET A 109 -13.56 22.97 14.39
C MET A 109 -14.75 22.67 15.29
N ALA A 110 -15.81 22.07 14.75
CA ALA A 110 -17.02 21.73 15.50
C ALA A 110 -16.76 20.74 16.64
N SER A 111 -15.93 19.73 16.40
CA SER A 111 -15.57 18.73 17.42
C SER A 111 -14.50 19.20 18.42
N GLY A 112 -13.87 20.36 18.21
CA GLY A 112 -12.74 20.82 19.02
C GLY A 112 -11.43 20.04 18.80
N ALA A 113 -11.46 18.93 18.05
CA ALA A 113 -10.32 18.03 17.88
C ALA A 113 -9.12 18.69 17.15
N SER A 114 -7.92 18.16 17.38
CA SER A 114 -6.72 18.62 16.68
C SER A 114 -6.74 18.25 15.20
N MET A 115 -6.37 19.19 14.34
CA MET A 115 -6.22 19.01 12.90
C MET A 115 -4.80 18.56 12.50
N GLY A 116 -3.86 18.59 13.43
CA GLY A 116 -2.43 18.45 13.14
C GLY A 116 -1.89 19.58 12.27
N GLY A 117 -0.68 19.38 11.74
CA GLY A 117 -0.02 20.33 10.83
C GLY A 117 0.10 19.80 9.40
N GLY A 118 0.44 20.71 8.49
CA GLY A 118 0.76 20.38 7.09
C GLY A 118 -0.45 20.23 6.18
N LEU A 119 -1.59 20.83 6.53
CA LEU A 119 -2.79 20.84 5.71
C LEU A 119 -2.80 22.09 4.85
N TYR A 120 -2.75 21.93 3.53
CA TYR A 120 -2.73 23.04 2.58
C TYR A 120 -3.75 22.80 1.48
N TYR A 121 -4.42 23.87 1.08
CA TYR A 121 -5.25 23.91 -0.12
C TYR A 121 -4.39 23.80 -1.39
N SER A 122 -5.04 23.62 -2.53
CA SER A 122 -4.40 23.59 -3.85
C SER A 122 -3.66 24.89 -4.19
N ASN A 123 -4.13 26.02 -3.63
CA ASN A 123 -3.54 27.35 -3.77
C ASN A 123 -2.40 27.65 -2.77
N GLY A 124 -2.01 26.67 -1.95
CA GLY A 124 -0.91 26.78 -0.98
C GLY A 124 -1.22 27.51 0.31
N GLN A 125 -2.47 27.95 0.52
CA GLN A 125 -2.89 28.49 1.81
C GLN A 125 -2.98 27.37 2.85
N ASP A 126 -2.55 27.68 4.06
CA ASP A 126 -2.71 26.78 5.21
C ASP A 126 -4.18 26.68 5.58
N ALA A 127 -4.70 25.44 5.62
CA ALA A 127 -6.11 25.18 5.87
C ALA A 127 -6.46 25.20 7.36
N ASN A 128 -5.48 25.28 8.26
CA ASN A 128 -5.74 25.27 9.70
C ASN A 128 -5.96 26.70 10.25
N PRO A 129 -7.21 27.10 10.56
CA PRO A 129 -7.50 28.44 11.05
C PRO A 129 -6.95 28.69 12.46
N ARG A 130 -6.53 27.64 13.19
CA ARG A 130 -5.92 27.77 14.53
C ARG A 130 -4.45 28.17 14.48
N HIS A 131 -3.80 28.06 13.33
CA HIS A 131 -2.43 28.53 13.19
C HIS A 131 -2.38 30.05 13.27
N ALA A 132 -1.42 30.57 14.06
CA ALA A 132 -1.36 32.00 14.40
C ALA A 132 -1.32 32.92 13.18
N HIS A 133 -0.63 32.50 12.11
CA HIS A 133 -0.52 33.29 10.88
C HIS A 133 -1.83 33.33 10.09
N VAL A 134 -2.59 32.23 10.04
CA VAL A 134 -3.91 32.16 9.39
C VAL A 134 -4.90 33.01 10.18
N ARG A 135 -4.98 32.78 11.50
CA ARG A 135 -5.87 33.52 12.39
C ARG A 135 -5.63 35.03 12.31
N ARG A 136 -4.37 35.47 12.38
CA ARG A 136 -4.03 36.90 12.28
C ARG A 136 -4.43 37.48 10.93
N ALA A 137 -4.21 36.75 9.83
CA ALA A 137 -4.63 37.19 8.51
C ALA A 137 -6.15 37.36 8.44
N MET A 138 -6.92 36.40 8.97
CA MET A 138 -8.38 36.47 9.02
C MET A 138 -8.88 37.63 9.90
N GLU A 139 -8.33 37.81 11.10
CA GLU A 139 -8.69 38.89 12.03
C GLU A 139 -8.40 40.29 11.45
N GLN A 140 -7.36 40.41 10.63
CA GLN A 140 -6.92 41.68 10.03
C GLN A 140 -7.50 41.92 8.62
N GLY A 141 -8.33 41.01 8.10
CA GLY A 141 -8.83 41.09 6.73
C GLY A 141 -7.73 41.01 5.66
N LEU A 142 -6.59 40.41 5.99
CA LEU A 142 -5.44 40.22 5.11
C LEU A 142 -5.50 38.86 4.40
N PRO A 143 -4.89 38.72 3.22
CA PRO A 143 -4.78 37.43 2.57
C PRO A 143 -3.94 36.45 3.39
N VAL A 144 -4.41 35.21 3.52
CA VAL A 144 -3.65 34.14 4.18
C VAL A 144 -2.35 33.88 3.39
N PRO A 145 -1.18 33.89 4.04
CA PRO A 145 0.09 33.62 3.37
C PRO A 145 0.08 32.27 2.65
N VAL A 146 0.62 32.24 1.43
CA VAL A 146 0.78 31.00 0.67
C VAL A 146 2.14 30.38 0.95
N ARG A 147 2.16 29.06 1.11
CA ARG A 147 3.41 28.30 1.12
C ARG A 147 3.98 28.25 -0.30
N ARG A 148 5.30 28.45 -0.40
CA ARG A 148 6.04 28.31 -1.65
C ARG A 148 7.00 27.13 -1.60
N ASN A 149 7.23 26.54 -2.75
CA ASN A 149 8.27 25.54 -2.98
C ASN A 149 9.66 26.20 -3.02
N PRO A 150 10.76 25.41 -2.96
CA PRO A 150 12.13 25.94 -3.08
C PRO A 150 12.39 26.69 -4.40
N ASP A 151 11.68 26.34 -5.46
CA ASP A 151 11.73 27.00 -6.78
C ASP A 151 10.88 28.28 -6.86
N GLY A 152 10.22 28.68 -5.76
CA GLY A 152 9.36 29.86 -5.69
C GLY A 152 7.93 29.65 -6.20
N SER A 153 7.61 28.50 -6.78
CA SER A 153 6.24 28.16 -7.20
C SER A 153 5.31 28.03 -5.98
N VAL A 154 4.01 28.22 -6.19
CA VAL A 154 3.02 28.05 -5.13
C VAL A 154 2.90 26.57 -4.80
N PHE A 155 2.96 26.23 -3.51
CA PHE A 155 2.80 24.86 -3.05
C PHE A 155 1.35 24.41 -3.30
N ASN A 156 1.14 23.30 -3.98
CA ASN A 156 -0.20 22.72 -4.16
C ASN A 156 -0.33 21.48 -3.26
N GLY A 157 -1.24 21.54 -2.26
CA GLY A 157 -1.44 20.47 -1.29
C GLY A 157 -1.93 19.15 -1.90
N ARG A 158 -2.79 19.21 -2.92
CA ARG A 158 -3.24 18.05 -3.69
C ARG A 158 -2.07 17.43 -4.46
N ALA A 159 -1.38 18.24 -5.26
CA ALA A 159 -0.30 17.75 -6.11
C ALA A 159 0.81 17.10 -5.29
N ASP A 160 1.16 17.66 -4.13
CA ASP A 160 2.13 17.03 -3.22
C ASP A 160 1.64 15.69 -2.66
N TYR A 161 0.36 15.58 -2.31
CA TYR A 161 -0.23 14.30 -1.85
C TYR A 161 -0.21 13.25 -2.97
N GLU A 162 -0.65 13.60 -4.17
CA GLU A 162 -0.69 12.69 -5.32
C GLU A 162 0.71 12.26 -5.73
N ARG A 163 1.68 13.18 -5.74
CA ARG A 163 3.09 12.87 -5.99
C ARG A 163 3.63 11.87 -4.98
N ILE A 164 3.45 12.11 -3.68
CA ILE A 164 3.90 11.19 -2.62
C ILE A 164 3.30 9.78 -2.82
N LEU A 165 2.00 9.71 -3.15
CA LEU A 165 1.36 8.42 -3.42
C LEU A 165 1.87 7.75 -4.71
N ALA A 166 2.08 8.51 -5.77
CA ALA A 166 2.61 8.00 -7.03
C ALA A 166 4.03 7.47 -6.83
N ASP A 167 4.90 8.25 -6.17
CA ASP A 167 6.27 7.86 -5.82
C ASP A 167 6.26 6.57 -5.00
N PHE A 168 5.41 6.49 -3.97
CA PHE A 168 5.28 5.30 -3.14
C PHE A 168 4.81 4.07 -3.92
N ARG A 169 3.79 4.22 -4.77
CA ARG A 169 3.28 3.12 -5.60
C ARG A 169 4.30 2.67 -6.63
N SER A 170 5.05 3.62 -7.22
CA SER A 170 6.13 3.29 -8.14
C SER A 170 7.22 2.48 -7.46
N GLN A 171 7.63 2.85 -6.24
CA GLN A 171 8.62 2.08 -5.48
C GLN A 171 8.09 0.71 -5.08
N LEU A 172 6.83 0.61 -4.65
CA LEU A 172 6.21 -0.69 -4.38
C LEU A 172 6.18 -1.58 -5.62
N HIS A 173 5.84 -1.02 -6.78
CA HIS A 173 5.80 -1.76 -8.04
C HIS A 173 7.21 -2.19 -8.49
N GLN A 174 8.20 -1.29 -8.45
CA GLN A 174 9.60 -1.61 -8.81
C GLN A 174 10.22 -2.73 -7.97
N HIS A 175 9.68 -2.98 -6.78
CA HIS A 175 10.10 -4.04 -5.89
C HIS A 175 9.03 -5.13 -5.72
N SER A 176 8.05 -5.18 -6.64
CA SER A 176 7.04 -6.22 -6.65
C SER A 176 7.49 -7.42 -7.47
N LEU A 177 6.94 -8.58 -7.12
CA LEU A 177 7.10 -9.81 -7.89
C LEU A 177 6.70 -9.64 -9.36
N GLU A 178 5.76 -8.73 -9.65
CA GLU A 178 5.28 -8.45 -11.01
C GLU A 178 6.34 -7.70 -11.84
N ALA A 179 7.02 -6.71 -11.26
CA ALA A 179 8.12 -6.02 -11.95
C ALA A 179 9.34 -6.91 -12.12
N ASP A 180 9.64 -7.75 -11.11
CA ASP A 180 10.68 -8.77 -11.23
C ASP A 180 10.36 -9.72 -12.38
N ARG A 181 9.13 -10.27 -12.41
CA ARG A 181 8.63 -11.13 -13.50
C ARG A 181 8.76 -10.47 -14.87
N ALA A 182 8.30 -9.24 -15.02
CA ALA A 182 8.43 -8.49 -16.27
C ALA A 182 9.90 -8.30 -16.69
N SER A 183 10.80 -8.03 -15.74
CA SER A 183 12.24 -7.88 -16.01
C SER A 183 12.92 -9.18 -16.48
N PHE A 184 12.38 -10.33 -16.08
CA PHE A 184 12.79 -11.66 -16.55
C PHE A 184 12.09 -12.09 -17.86
N GLY A 185 11.36 -11.18 -18.52
CA GLY A 185 10.63 -11.46 -19.76
C GLY A 185 9.34 -12.26 -19.56
N PHE A 186 8.84 -12.32 -18.33
CA PHE A 186 7.58 -12.99 -18.01
C PHE A 186 6.43 -12.04 -18.35
N ASP A 187 5.73 -12.30 -19.46
CA ASP A 187 4.55 -11.56 -19.87
C ASP A 187 3.28 -12.29 -19.39
N PRO A 188 2.56 -11.79 -18.38
CA PRO A 188 1.35 -12.41 -17.88
C PRO A 188 0.20 -12.45 -18.90
N ALA A 189 0.29 -11.72 -20.01
CA ALA A 189 -0.67 -11.79 -21.12
C ALA A 189 -0.25 -12.78 -22.22
N ALA A 190 1.05 -13.08 -22.35
CA ALA A 190 1.55 -14.09 -23.30
C ALA A 190 1.62 -15.49 -22.70
N ASP A 191 1.63 -15.58 -21.36
CA ASP A 191 1.67 -16.84 -20.64
C ASP A 191 0.23 -17.31 -20.34
N GLU A 192 -0.41 -17.94 -21.33
CA GLU A 192 -1.67 -18.70 -21.17
C GLU A 192 -1.47 -19.98 -20.32
N GLY A 193 -0.68 -19.88 -19.25
CA GLY A 193 -0.58 -20.91 -18.22
C GLY A 193 -0.09 -22.25 -18.74
N ARG A 194 0.84 -22.32 -19.69
CA ARG A 194 1.51 -23.58 -20.02
C ARG A 194 3.01 -23.41 -19.95
N VAL A 195 3.54 -23.75 -18.77
CA VAL A 195 4.96 -24.02 -18.64
C VAL A 195 5.27 -25.20 -19.58
N ASP A 196 6.12 -24.98 -20.57
CA ASP A 196 6.61 -26.07 -21.42
C ASP A 196 7.47 -27.00 -20.57
N THR A 197 6.90 -28.14 -20.19
CA THR A 197 7.58 -29.16 -19.39
C THR A 197 8.29 -30.20 -20.26
N SER A 198 8.39 -29.98 -21.58
CA SER A 198 9.05 -30.93 -22.48
C SER A 198 10.53 -31.07 -22.13
N GLY A 199 10.98 -32.31 -21.93
CA GLY A 199 12.35 -32.63 -21.50
C GLY A 199 12.63 -32.50 -20.00
N VAL A 200 11.65 -32.06 -19.19
CA VAL A 200 11.80 -31.99 -17.72
C VAL A 200 11.27 -33.28 -17.08
N ASP A 201 12.08 -33.90 -16.23
CA ASP A 201 11.66 -35.06 -15.43
C ASP A 201 10.81 -34.60 -14.25
N LEU A 202 9.52 -34.35 -14.51
CA LEU A 202 8.55 -33.86 -13.53
C LEU A 202 8.41 -34.79 -12.32
N VAL A 203 8.67 -36.10 -12.47
CA VAL A 203 8.64 -37.04 -11.33
C VAL A 203 9.74 -36.70 -10.33
N LYS A 204 10.97 -36.44 -10.79
CA LYS A 204 12.07 -36.03 -9.90
C LYS A 204 11.81 -34.67 -9.25
N VAL A 205 11.22 -33.73 -9.99
CA VAL A 205 10.86 -32.41 -9.46
C VAL A 205 9.87 -32.54 -8.31
N PHE A 206 8.82 -33.35 -8.47
CA PHE A 206 7.81 -33.56 -7.43
C PHE A 206 8.33 -34.37 -6.24
N GLN A 207 9.19 -35.37 -6.46
CA GLN A 207 9.87 -36.08 -5.38
C GLN A 207 10.78 -35.15 -4.55
N GLN A 208 11.52 -34.27 -5.23
CA GLN A 208 12.35 -33.29 -4.55
C GLN A 208 11.49 -32.27 -3.79
N ALA A 209 10.39 -31.80 -4.40
CA ALA A 209 9.45 -30.89 -3.76
C ALA A 209 8.84 -31.51 -2.49
N ALA A 210 8.47 -32.79 -2.54
CA ALA A 210 7.96 -33.54 -1.40
C ALA A 210 9.00 -33.67 -0.28
N ARG A 211 10.26 -34.02 -0.62
CA ARG A 211 11.37 -34.09 0.35
C ARG A 211 11.66 -32.74 1.02
N GLN A 212 11.38 -31.64 0.34
CA GLN A 212 11.56 -30.28 0.84
C GLN A 212 10.31 -29.74 1.56
N GLY A 213 9.23 -30.54 1.65
CA GLY A 213 8.00 -30.17 2.35
C GLY A 213 7.13 -29.14 1.61
N HIS A 214 7.27 -29.05 0.28
CA HIS A 214 6.43 -28.18 -0.54
C HIS A 214 5.05 -28.78 -0.77
N ASP A 215 4.04 -27.92 -0.94
CA ASP A 215 2.67 -28.33 -1.29
C ASP A 215 2.61 -28.72 -2.77
N LEU A 216 2.45 -30.02 -3.00
CA LEU A 216 2.45 -30.60 -4.34
C LEU A 216 1.20 -30.25 -5.15
N ASN A 217 0.07 -29.95 -4.49
CA ASN A 217 -1.15 -29.54 -5.20
C ASN A 217 -0.96 -28.14 -5.80
N VAL A 218 -0.39 -27.23 -5.02
CA VAL A 218 -0.05 -25.87 -5.47
C VAL A 218 0.98 -25.93 -6.61
N LEU A 219 1.98 -26.80 -6.52
CA LEU A 219 2.95 -27.00 -7.61
C LEU A 219 2.29 -27.54 -8.88
N ALA A 220 1.38 -28.51 -8.78
CA ALA A 220 0.66 -29.06 -9.92
C ALA A 220 -0.31 -28.05 -10.56
N ASP A 221 -0.99 -27.23 -9.75
CA ASP A 221 -1.86 -26.15 -10.24
C ASP A 221 -1.05 -25.07 -10.96
N THR A 222 0.12 -24.71 -10.43
CA THR A 222 1.02 -23.70 -11.01
C THR A 222 1.61 -24.14 -12.34
N LEU A 223 1.87 -25.43 -12.50
CA LEU A 223 2.39 -26.02 -13.75
C LEU A 223 1.28 -26.40 -14.74
N HIS A 224 0.00 -26.17 -14.37
CA HIS A 224 -1.17 -26.49 -15.19
C HIS A 224 -1.13 -27.92 -15.77
N LEU A 225 -0.70 -28.88 -14.94
CA LEU A 225 -0.60 -30.28 -15.34
C LEU A 225 -1.99 -30.83 -15.64
N ASP A 226 -2.11 -31.59 -16.74
CA ASP A 226 -3.32 -32.38 -16.99
C ASP A 226 -3.52 -33.46 -15.91
N ASP A 227 -4.74 -33.98 -15.82
CA ASP A 227 -5.12 -34.95 -14.78
C ASP A 227 -4.23 -36.22 -14.79
N ALA A 228 -3.81 -36.67 -15.97
CA ALA A 228 -2.98 -37.86 -16.12
C ALA A 228 -1.56 -37.62 -15.58
N MET A 229 -0.96 -36.48 -15.93
CA MET A 229 0.36 -36.09 -15.46
C MET A 229 0.33 -35.77 -13.96
N ARG A 230 -0.71 -35.09 -13.48
CA ARG A 230 -0.95 -34.83 -12.06
C ARG A 230 -1.01 -36.12 -11.26
N GLN A 231 -1.80 -37.11 -11.68
CA GLN A 231 -1.86 -38.41 -10.99
C GLN A 231 -0.50 -39.10 -10.95
N ARG A 232 0.24 -39.08 -12.07
CA ARG A 232 1.57 -39.69 -12.17
C ARG A 232 2.59 -39.07 -11.21
N VAL A 233 2.69 -37.74 -11.16
CA VAL A 233 3.69 -37.06 -10.31
C VAL A 233 3.32 -37.11 -8.83
N MET A 234 2.02 -37.10 -8.51
CA MET A 234 1.53 -37.21 -7.13
C MET A 234 1.75 -38.63 -6.58
N ALA A 235 1.48 -39.67 -7.38
CA ALA A 235 1.74 -41.06 -6.97
C ALA A 235 3.24 -41.32 -6.72
N ALA A 236 4.11 -40.77 -7.56
CA ALA A 236 5.56 -40.94 -7.45
C ALA A 236 6.21 -40.11 -6.34
N ALA A 237 5.53 -39.08 -5.83
CA ALA A 237 6.00 -38.27 -4.71
C ALA A 237 5.73 -38.93 -3.33
N CYS A 238 4.86 -39.94 -3.29
CA CYS A 238 4.55 -40.73 -2.08
C CYS A 238 5.43 -41.99 -1.91
N THR A 239 6.33 -42.26 -2.85
CA THR A 239 7.34 -43.34 -2.80
C THR A 239 8.73 -42.78 -2.55
#